data_AF-A0A973F2D8-F1
#
_entry.id   AF-A0A973F2D8-F1
#
_cell.length_a   1.000
_cell.length_b   1.000
_cell.length_c   1.000
_cell.angle_alpha   90.00
_cell.angle_beta   90.00
_cell.angle_gamma   90.00
#
_symmetry.space_group_name_H-M   'P 1'
#
loop_
_entity.id
_entity.type
_entity.pdbx_description
1 polymer ?
#
loop_
_entity_poly.entity_id
_entity_poly.type
_entity_poly.pdbx_seq_one_letter_code
_entity_poly.pdbx_strand_id
1 'polypeptide(L)'
;MNNYKKEFNFIDAKKHRANIEAEITDRNGYPEFTASGEYCGSAGQCLDAIEPRTEEQRAFIGLWNNYHLKNISEVSIEGKTFFDYLIQLIASIEAEQAIYNDRREDAEEELTEDEKLLEQIEEYGINESDIDACRAYLEAMGSGTDLSDFLESYQGEYRSDKDFAQETAESCGLINEGAGWPNNCIDWEQAARELMYDYTEQSGFYFRNL
;
A
#
# COMPACT_ATOMS: atom_id res chain seq x y z
N MET A 1 -25.07 6.59 -37.74
CA MET A 1 -24.88 7.31 -36.46
C MET A 1 -23.42 7.69 -36.37
N ASN A 2 -23.04 8.83 -35.79
CA ASN A 2 -21.63 9.07 -35.48
C ASN A 2 -21.18 8.05 -34.44
N ASN A 3 -19.99 7.47 -34.61
CA ASN A 3 -19.39 6.61 -33.60
C ASN A 3 -19.32 7.39 -32.28
N TYR A 4 -19.77 6.77 -31.20
CA TYR A 4 -19.65 7.32 -29.86
C TYR A 4 -18.55 6.57 -29.13
N LYS A 5 -17.67 7.32 -28.48
CA LYS A 5 -16.61 6.77 -27.66
C LYS A 5 -16.46 7.66 -26.43
N LYS A 6 -16.41 7.05 -25.26
CA LYS A 6 -16.27 7.74 -23.98
C LYS A 6 -15.41 6.91 -23.04
N GLU A 7 -14.37 7.56 -22.53
CA GLU A 7 -13.54 7.04 -21.45
C GLU A 7 -14.03 7.62 -20.13
N PHE A 8 -14.07 6.78 -19.11
CA PHE A 8 -14.42 7.14 -17.73
C PHE A 8 -13.77 6.15 -16.76
N ASN A 9 -13.69 6.51 -15.49
CA ASN A 9 -13.14 5.63 -14.47
C ASN A 9 -13.97 5.69 -13.19
N PHE A 10 -13.91 4.62 -12.41
CA PHE A 10 -14.54 4.57 -11.10
C PHE A 10 -13.81 3.59 -10.17
N ILE A 11 -14.07 3.75 -8.87
CA ILE A 11 -13.61 2.89 -7.80
C ILE A 11 -14.72 1.89 -7.46
N ASP A 12 -14.36 0.62 -7.50
CA ASP A 12 -15.25 -0.49 -7.21
C ASP A 12 -15.43 -0.73 -5.69
N ALA A 13 -16.16 -1.77 -5.30
CA ALA A 13 -16.44 -2.07 -3.89
C ALA A 13 -15.18 -2.50 -3.10
N LYS A 14 -14.14 -2.98 -3.80
CA LYS A 14 -12.85 -3.40 -3.24
C LYS A 14 -11.79 -2.29 -3.26
N LYS A 15 -12.19 -1.05 -3.55
CA LYS A 15 -11.31 0.11 -3.71
C LYS A 15 -10.33 -0.01 -4.90
N HIS A 16 -10.60 -0.89 -5.86
CA HIS A 16 -9.80 -0.97 -7.08
C HIS A 16 -10.30 0.02 -8.14
N ARG A 17 -9.37 0.63 -8.87
CA ARG A 17 -9.68 1.52 -9.99
C ARG A 17 -9.95 0.72 -11.25
N ALA A 18 -11.09 1.00 -11.87
CA ALA A 18 -11.44 0.56 -13.21
C ALA A 18 -11.37 1.75 -14.17
N ASN A 19 -10.55 1.64 -15.23
CA ASN A 19 -10.52 2.60 -16.34
C ASN A 19 -11.23 1.99 -17.53
N ILE A 20 -12.38 2.54 -17.93
CA ILE A 20 -13.27 1.95 -18.92
C ILE A 20 -13.40 2.86 -20.14
N GLU A 21 -13.33 2.25 -21.32
CA GLU A 21 -13.71 2.81 -22.60
C GLU A 21 -15.02 2.16 -23.06
N ALA A 22 -16.08 2.96 -23.21
CA ALA A 22 -17.36 2.55 -23.78
C ALA A 22 -17.50 3.13 -25.19
N GLU A 23 -17.87 2.28 -26.15
CA GLU A 23 -18.00 2.63 -27.56
C GLU A 23 -19.33 2.14 -28.14
N ILE A 24 -19.96 2.94 -28.99
CA ILE A 24 -21.03 2.52 -29.90
C ILE A 24 -20.52 2.76 -31.32
N THR A 25 -20.41 1.69 -32.10
CA THR A 25 -19.92 1.71 -33.48
C THR A 25 -20.89 1.05 -34.43
N ASP A 26 -20.69 1.24 -35.72
CA ASP A 26 -21.41 0.53 -36.78
C ASP A 26 -20.41 -0.28 -37.61
N ARG A 27 -20.01 -1.47 -37.11
CA ARG A 27 -19.01 -2.34 -37.77
C ARG A 27 -19.67 -3.45 -38.57
N ASN A 28 -20.85 -3.90 -38.16
CA ASN A 28 -21.59 -5.02 -38.75
C ASN A 28 -22.87 -4.60 -39.49
N GLY A 29 -23.01 -3.31 -39.84
CA GLY A 29 -24.22 -2.76 -40.49
C GLY A 29 -25.37 -2.50 -39.52
N TYR A 30 -25.08 -2.50 -38.22
CA TYR A 30 -25.96 -2.11 -37.14
C TYR A 30 -25.15 -1.47 -36.01
N PRO A 31 -25.75 -0.59 -35.19
CA PRO A 31 -25.08 -0.06 -34.02
C PRO A 31 -24.83 -1.17 -33.00
N GLU A 32 -23.60 -1.24 -32.51
CA GLU A 32 -23.14 -2.24 -31.56
C GLU A 32 -22.36 -1.58 -30.42
N PHE A 33 -22.66 -2.02 -29.20
CA PHE A 33 -22.02 -1.55 -27.98
C PHE A 33 -20.82 -2.42 -27.65
N THR A 34 -19.70 -1.80 -27.36
CA THR A 34 -18.52 -2.47 -26.79
C THR A 34 -18.01 -1.68 -25.60
N ALA A 35 -17.51 -2.40 -24.60
CA ALA A 35 -16.68 -1.79 -23.58
C ALA A 35 -15.45 -2.64 -23.29
N SER A 36 -14.34 -1.96 -23.00
CA SER A 36 -13.06 -2.54 -22.62
C SER A 36 -12.38 -1.61 -21.62
N GLY A 37 -11.41 -2.11 -20.88
CA GLY A 37 -10.75 -1.29 -19.90
C GLY A 37 -9.50 -1.91 -19.30
N GLU A 38 -8.96 -1.20 -18.33
CA GLU A 38 -7.91 -1.68 -17.44
C GLU A 38 -8.47 -1.82 -16.03
N TYR A 39 -8.19 -2.96 -15.41
CA TYR A 39 -8.55 -3.24 -14.02
C TYR A 39 -7.48 -4.12 -13.39
N CYS A 40 -6.96 -3.72 -12.22
CA CYS A 40 -5.87 -4.42 -11.50
C CYS A 40 -4.64 -4.74 -12.39
N GLY A 41 -4.21 -3.81 -13.23
CA GLY A 41 -3.05 -3.98 -14.12
C GLY A 41 -3.28 -4.94 -15.30
N SER A 42 -4.50 -5.44 -15.48
CA SER A 42 -4.90 -6.25 -16.64
C SER A 42 -5.70 -5.40 -17.62
N ALA A 43 -5.26 -5.34 -18.89
CA ALA A 43 -5.95 -4.63 -19.96
C ALA A 43 -6.81 -5.59 -20.80
N GLY A 44 -8.03 -5.18 -21.18
CA GLY A 44 -8.90 -5.92 -22.09
C GLY A 44 -10.38 -5.93 -21.66
N GLN A 45 -11.04 -7.09 -21.78
CA GLN A 45 -12.41 -7.31 -21.32
C GLN A 45 -12.43 -7.60 -19.82
N CYS A 46 -12.05 -6.62 -19.00
CA CYS A 46 -11.86 -6.81 -17.56
C CYS A 46 -13.14 -6.60 -16.73
N LEU A 47 -14.30 -6.42 -17.37
CA LEU A 47 -15.56 -6.05 -16.73
C LEU A 47 -16.15 -7.16 -15.84
N ASP A 48 -15.81 -8.43 -16.10
CA ASP A 48 -16.26 -9.58 -15.29
C ASP A 48 -15.68 -9.61 -13.87
N ALA A 49 -14.50 -9.00 -13.67
CA ALA A 49 -13.79 -9.01 -12.40
C ALA A 49 -14.15 -7.83 -11.50
N ILE A 50 -14.85 -6.83 -12.04
CA ILE A 50 -15.20 -5.60 -11.32
C ILE A 50 -16.34 -5.90 -10.34
N GLU A 51 -16.15 -5.52 -9.08
CA GLU A 51 -17.19 -5.63 -8.06
C GLU A 51 -17.92 -4.29 -7.88
N PRO A 52 -19.09 -4.08 -8.51
CA PRO A 52 -19.72 -2.76 -8.51
C PRO A 52 -20.12 -2.32 -7.10
N ARG A 53 -19.68 -1.12 -6.74
CA ARG A 53 -19.99 -0.43 -5.48
C ARG A 53 -21.38 0.20 -5.49
N THR A 54 -21.79 0.77 -6.63
CA THR A 54 -23.07 1.49 -6.77
C THR A 54 -24.06 0.76 -7.67
N GLU A 55 -25.33 1.18 -7.64
CA GLU A 55 -26.36 0.65 -8.54
C GLU A 55 -26.06 0.99 -10.00
N GLU A 56 -25.50 2.18 -10.27
CA GLU A 56 -25.12 2.63 -11.60
C GLU A 56 -23.96 1.82 -12.17
N GLN A 57 -22.93 1.55 -11.37
CA GLN A 57 -21.82 0.66 -11.77
C GLN A 57 -22.36 -0.74 -12.10
N ARG A 58 -23.28 -1.26 -11.27
CA ARG A 58 -23.92 -2.57 -11.50
C ARG A 58 -24.77 -2.57 -12.76
N ALA A 59 -25.50 -1.49 -13.02
CA ALA A 59 -26.27 -1.33 -14.25
C ALA A 59 -25.36 -1.29 -15.49
N PHE A 60 -24.22 -0.60 -15.43
CA PHE A 60 -23.27 -0.52 -16.54
C PHE A 60 -22.67 -1.89 -16.87
N ILE A 61 -22.19 -2.62 -15.86
CA ILE A 61 -21.70 -4.00 -16.02
C ILE A 61 -22.82 -4.90 -16.57
N GLY A 62 -24.07 -4.67 -16.12
CA GLY A 62 -25.26 -5.32 -16.67
C GLY A 62 -25.49 -5.02 -18.16
N LEU A 63 -25.25 -3.78 -18.63
CA LEU A 63 -25.32 -3.47 -20.06
C LEU A 63 -24.29 -4.25 -20.85
N TRP A 64 -23.05 -4.32 -20.36
CA TRP A 64 -21.98 -5.06 -21.02
C TRP A 64 -22.31 -6.55 -21.10
N ASN A 65 -22.66 -7.19 -19.98
CA ASN A 65 -23.05 -8.60 -19.95
C ASN A 65 -24.18 -8.95 -20.93
N ASN A 66 -25.14 -8.02 -21.09
CA ASN A 66 -26.33 -8.28 -21.89
C ASN A 66 -26.19 -7.88 -23.35
N TYR A 67 -25.38 -6.88 -23.69
CA TYR A 67 -25.40 -6.23 -25.00
C TYR A 67 -24.03 -6.03 -25.66
N HIS A 68 -22.92 -6.44 -25.02
CA HIS A 68 -21.60 -6.38 -25.65
C HIS A 68 -21.57 -7.14 -26.98
N LEU A 69 -21.14 -6.44 -28.04
CA LEU A 69 -21.09 -6.92 -29.42
C LEU A 69 -22.45 -7.38 -29.99
N LYS A 70 -23.57 -6.86 -29.46
CA LYS A 70 -24.91 -7.13 -29.98
C LYS A 70 -25.50 -5.91 -30.69
N ASN A 71 -26.46 -6.18 -31.57
CA ASN A 71 -27.27 -5.14 -32.18
C ASN A 71 -28.13 -4.43 -31.13
N ILE A 72 -27.93 -3.13 -30.96
CA ILE A 72 -28.64 -2.29 -30.00
C ILE A 72 -29.68 -1.35 -30.66
N SER A 73 -29.94 -1.47 -31.97
CA SER A 73 -30.80 -0.53 -32.71
C SER A 73 -32.23 -0.42 -32.18
N GLU A 74 -32.76 -1.53 -31.66
CA GLU A 74 -34.13 -1.62 -31.14
C GLU A 74 -34.16 -1.70 -29.61
N VAL A 75 -33.01 -1.61 -28.95
CA VAL A 75 -32.92 -1.74 -27.49
C VAL A 75 -33.37 -0.43 -26.84
N SER A 76 -34.40 -0.53 -26.00
CA SER A 76 -34.85 0.55 -25.14
C SER A 76 -34.81 0.12 -23.68
N ILE A 77 -34.28 1.01 -22.83
CA ILE A 77 -34.13 0.79 -21.41
C ILE A 77 -34.80 1.96 -20.72
N GLU A 78 -35.79 1.66 -19.87
CA GLU A 78 -36.58 2.68 -19.16
C GLU A 78 -37.22 3.74 -20.09
N GLY A 79 -37.63 3.33 -21.29
CA GLY A 79 -38.24 4.22 -22.28
C GLY A 79 -37.26 5.15 -22.99
N LYS A 80 -35.95 5.00 -22.76
CA LYS A 80 -34.87 5.72 -23.48
C LYS A 80 -34.28 4.82 -24.56
N THR A 81 -33.65 5.41 -25.57
CA THR A 81 -32.79 4.65 -26.48
C THR A 81 -31.59 4.11 -25.71
N PHE A 82 -30.97 3.01 -26.18
CA PHE A 82 -29.74 2.50 -25.58
C PHE A 82 -28.67 3.60 -25.45
N PHE A 83 -28.52 4.43 -26.49
CA PHE A 83 -27.56 5.54 -26.53
C PHE A 83 -27.81 6.56 -25.41
N ASP A 84 -29.04 7.04 -25.27
CA ASP A 84 -29.40 8.04 -24.26
C ASP A 84 -29.26 7.48 -22.84
N TYR A 85 -29.64 6.20 -22.65
CA TYR A 85 -29.48 5.51 -21.38
C TYR A 85 -28.01 5.36 -21.00
N LEU A 86 -27.14 4.94 -21.94
CA LEU A 86 -25.70 4.79 -21.72
C LEU A 86 -25.05 6.13 -21.32
N ILE A 87 -25.36 7.21 -22.04
CA ILE A 87 -24.80 8.54 -21.75
C ILE A 87 -25.19 8.98 -20.34
N GLN A 88 -26.47 8.86 -20.00
CA GLN A 88 -26.94 9.24 -18.67
C GLN A 88 -26.28 8.40 -17.59
N LEU A 89 -26.17 7.09 -17.81
CA LEU A 89 -25.57 6.16 -16.86
C LEU A 89 -24.09 6.49 -16.59
N ILE A 90 -23.31 6.72 -17.65
CA ILE A 90 -21.90 7.11 -17.52
C ILE A 90 -21.79 8.44 -16.76
N ALA A 91 -22.62 9.44 -17.08
CA ALA A 91 -22.62 10.72 -16.38
C ALA A 91 -22.95 10.57 -14.88
N SER A 92 -23.87 9.68 -14.53
CA SER A 92 -24.18 9.38 -13.12
C SER A 92 -23.00 8.70 -12.40
N ILE A 93 -22.30 7.76 -13.05
CA ILE A 93 -21.09 7.13 -12.51
C ILE A 93 -19.99 8.18 -12.29
N GLU A 94 -19.74 9.05 -13.26
CA GLU A 94 -18.73 10.11 -13.15
C GLU A 94 -19.05 11.10 -12.02
N ALA A 95 -20.32 11.48 -11.86
CA ALA A 95 -20.76 12.37 -10.79
C ALA A 95 -20.58 11.73 -9.40
N GLU A 96 -20.91 10.45 -9.26
CA GLU A 96 -20.70 9.71 -8.01
C GLU A 96 -19.21 9.54 -7.70
N GLN A 97 -18.40 9.22 -8.71
CA GLN A 97 -16.96 9.11 -8.55
C GLN A 97 -16.31 10.45 -8.16
N ALA A 98 -16.81 11.57 -8.68
CA ALA A 98 -16.36 12.90 -8.28
C ALA A 98 -16.64 13.16 -6.79
N ILE A 99 -17.83 12.80 -6.30
CA ILE A 99 -18.17 12.91 -4.86
C ILE A 99 -17.28 12.00 -4.01
N TYR A 100 -16.99 10.78 -4.49
CA TYR A 100 -16.07 9.87 -3.80
C TYR A 100 -14.65 10.46 -3.70
N ASN A 101 -14.15 11.02 -4.80
CA ASN A 101 -12.83 11.65 -4.84
C ASN A 101 -12.77 12.87 -3.92
N ASP A 102 -13.77 13.75 -3.95
CA ASP A 102 -13.87 14.93 -3.08
C ASP A 102 -13.86 14.54 -1.59
N ARG A 103 -14.66 13.53 -1.22
CA ARG A 103 -14.65 12.99 0.15
C ARG A 103 -13.34 12.32 0.55
N ARG A 104 -12.60 11.76 -0.42
CA ARG A 104 -11.28 11.16 -0.20
C ARG A 104 -10.15 12.21 -0.19
N GLU A 105 -10.31 13.33 -0.88
CA GLU A 105 -9.39 14.47 -0.76
C GLU A 105 -9.56 15.15 0.60
N ASP A 106 -10.81 15.26 1.08
CA ASP A 106 -11.10 15.73 2.44
C ASP A 106 -10.76 14.70 3.53
N ALA A 107 -10.68 13.42 3.16
CA ALA A 107 -10.21 12.34 4.00
C ALA A 107 -8.89 11.82 3.44
N GLU A 108 -7.80 12.58 3.62
CA GLU A 108 -6.44 11.99 3.63
C GLU A 108 -6.55 10.67 4.40
N GLU A 109 -6.52 9.52 3.72
CA GLU A 109 -6.28 8.25 4.36
C GLU A 109 -4.82 8.35 4.81
N GLU A 110 -4.61 9.05 5.94
CA GLU A 110 -3.35 9.14 6.61
C GLU A 110 -2.87 7.71 6.79
N LEU A 111 -1.75 7.37 6.15
CA LEU A 111 -1.14 6.06 6.30
C LEU A 111 -1.09 5.76 7.78
N THR A 112 -1.50 4.55 8.15
CA THR A 112 -1.28 4.09 9.52
C THR A 112 0.22 4.15 9.83
N GLU A 113 0.58 4.29 11.10
CA GLU A 113 2.00 4.31 11.50
C GLU A 113 2.75 3.04 11.02
N ASP A 114 2.05 1.91 10.91
CA ASP A 114 2.61 0.67 10.38
C ASP A 114 2.86 0.73 8.86
N GLU A 115 1.96 1.35 8.10
CA GLU A 115 2.16 1.56 6.65
C GLU A 115 3.28 2.56 6.39
N LYS A 116 3.36 3.66 7.15
CA LYS A 116 4.47 4.62 7.10
C LYS A 116 5.82 3.96 7.42
N LEU A 117 5.83 3.02 8.37
CA LEU A 117 7.03 2.26 8.73
C LEU A 117 7.46 1.31 7.61
N LEU A 118 6.53 0.57 7.02
CA LEU A 118 6.82 -0.35 5.92
C LEU A 118 7.37 0.37 4.69
N GLU A 119 6.83 1.54 4.35
CA GLU A 119 7.36 2.37 3.26
C GLU A 119 8.82 2.76 3.51
N GLN A 120 9.18 3.17 4.74
CA GLN A 120 10.57 3.48 5.08
C GLN A 120 11.48 2.23 5.03
N ILE A 121 11.00 1.07 5.51
CA ILE A 121 11.77 -0.18 5.44
C ILE A 121 12.11 -0.52 3.99
N GLU A 122 11.14 -0.41 3.08
CA GLU A 122 11.36 -0.62 1.65
C GLU A 122 12.32 0.43 1.06
N GLU A 123 12.10 1.71 1.36
CA GLU A 123 12.91 2.84 0.86
C GLU A 123 14.39 2.68 1.22
N TYR A 124 14.69 2.35 2.48
CA TYR A 124 16.06 2.17 2.97
C TYR A 124 16.63 0.77 2.72
N GLY A 125 15.86 -0.13 2.09
CA GLY A 125 16.29 -1.49 1.77
C GLY A 125 16.56 -2.35 3.02
N ILE A 126 15.82 -2.08 4.10
CA ILE A 126 15.91 -2.82 5.36
C ILE A 126 15.11 -4.12 5.20
N ASN A 127 15.57 -5.19 5.87
CA ASN A 127 14.84 -6.45 5.85
C ASN A 127 13.54 -6.31 6.65
N GLU A 128 12.41 -6.73 6.07
CA GLU A 128 11.09 -6.72 6.72
C GLU A 128 11.09 -7.51 8.04
N SER A 129 11.97 -8.51 8.20
CA SER A 129 12.14 -9.22 9.48
C SER A 129 12.58 -8.33 10.64
N ASP A 130 13.16 -7.16 10.35
CA ASP A 130 13.71 -6.24 11.35
C ASP A 130 12.71 -5.15 11.75
N ILE A 131 11.43 -5.29 11.37
CA ILE A 131 10.38 -4.29 11.63
C ILE A 131 10.24 -3.90 13.12
N ASP A 132 10.42 -4.85 14.04
CA ASP A 132 10.36 -4.58 15.48
C ASP A 132 11.56 -3.72 15.93
N ALA A 133 12.75 -3.96 15.36
CA ALA A 133 13.94 -3.15 15.62
C ALA A 133 13.79 -1.74 15.02
N CYS A 134 13.22 -1.61 13.82
CA CYS A 134 12.95 -0.30 13.20
C CYS A 134 11.96 0.52 14.04
N ARG A 135 10.91 -0.12 14.58
CA ARG A 135 9.95 0.53 15.47
C ARG A 135 10.62 1.01 16.75
N ALA A 136 11.42 0.17 17.38
CA ALA A 136 12.18 0.52 18.59
C ALA A 136 13.16 1.68 18.33
N TYR A 137 13.81 1.69 17.17
CA TYR A 137 14.70 2.79 16.77
C TYR A 137 13.97 4.13 16.70
N LEU A 138 12.84 4.20 15.99
CA LEU A 138 12.05 5.43 15.86
C LEU A 138 11.55 5.93 17.23
N GLU A 139 11.18 5.01 18.13
CA GLU A 139 10.78 5.36 19.49
C GLU A 139 11.95 5.93 20.31
N ALA A 140 13.14 5.33 20.20
CA ALA A 140 14.35 5.76 20.90
C ALA A 140 14.85 7.14 20.44
N MET A 141 14.83 7.39 19.13
CA MET A 141 15.34 8.64 18.54
C MET A 141 14.34 9.80 18.58
N GLY A 142 13.05 9.49 18.78
CA GLY A 142 12.00 10.48 18.98
C GLY A 142 11.37 11.01 17.69
N SER A 143 10.42 11.93 17.88
CA SER A 143 9.58 12.45 16.80
C SER A 143 10.37 13.21 15.74
N GLY A 144 10.17 12.87 14.46
CA GLY A 144 10.81 13.53 13.32
C GLY A 144 12.08 12.85 12.82
N THR A 145 12.45 11.71 13.40
CA THR A 145 13.50 10.82 12.90
C THR A 145 12.94 9.85 11.86
N ASP A 146 13.76 9.48 10.88
CA ASP A 146 13.49 8.44 9.88
C ASP A 146 14.50 7.28 10.00
N LEU A 147 14.38 6.24 9.19
CA LEU A 147 15.29 5.08 9.25
C LEU A 147 16.65 5.26 8.55
N SER A 148 17.04 6.49 8.17
CA SER A 148 18.29 6.72 7.42
C SER A 148 19.55 6.19 8.12
N ASP A 149 19.60 6.34 9.45
CA ASP A 149 20.73 5.96 10.29
C ASP A 149 20.52 4.59 10.99
N PHE A 150 19.42 3.89 10.70
CA PHE A 150 19.07 2.63 11.36
C PHE A 150 20.15 1.57 11.16
N LEU A 151 20.56 1.33 9.92
CA LEU A 151 21.53 0.27 9.59
C LEU A 151 22.92 0.51 10.18
N GLU A 152 23.32 1.79 10.34
CA GLU A 152 24.61 2.14 10.93
C GLU A 152 24.59 2.10 12.45
N SER A 153 23.45 2.44 13.06
CA SER A 153 23.29 2.48 14.52
C SER A 153 22.98 1.11 15.13
N TYR A 154 22.25 0.24 14.45
CA TYR A 154 21.75 -1.02 15.01
C TYR A 154 22.87 -2.01 15.39
N GLN A 155 22.87 -2.48 16.65
CA GLN A 155 23.87 -3.39 17.22
C GLN A 155 23.34 -4.78 17.56
N GLY A 156 22.04 -5.02 17.36
CA GLY A 156 21.38 -6.31 17.64
C GLY A 156 20.45 -6.28 18.85
N GLU A 157 19.96 -7.47 19.20
CA GLU A 157 19.02 -7.73 20.29
C GLU A 157 19.72 -8.44 21.46
N TYR A 158 19.57 -7.92 22.67
CA TYR A 158 20.17 -8.48 23.88
C TYR A 158 19.18 -8.47 25.05
N ARG A 159 19.37 -9.37 26.00
CA ARG A 159 18.46 -9.52 27.16
C ARG A 159 18.68 -8.48 28.25
N SER A 160 19.86 -7.88 28.30
CA SER A 160 20.24 -6.87 29.29
C SER A 160 21.51 -6.12 28.86
N ASP A 161 21.71 -4.92 29.43
CA ASP A 161 22.91 -4.11 29.14
C ASP A 161 24.20 -4.84 29.51
N LYS A 162 24.11 -5.71 30.52
CA LYS A 162 25.21 -6.57 30.96
C LYS A 162 25.59 -7.57 29.87
N ASP A 163 24.60 -8.23 29.27
CA ASP A 163 24.81 -9.21 28.21
C ASP A 163 25.37 -8.51 26.96
N PHE A 164 24.82 -7.34 26.61
CA PHE A 164 25.35 -6.49 25.54
C PHE A 164 26.81 -6.08 25.77
N ALA A 165 27.16 -5.63 26.97
CA ALA A 165 28.52 -5.22 27.30
C ALA A 165 29.51 -6.39 27.25
N GLN A 166 29.10 -7.58 27.69
CA GLN A 166 29.91 -8.78 27.61
C GLN A 166 30.16 -9.19 26.16
N GLU A 167 29.11 -9.35 25.36
CA GLU A 167 29.20 -9.68 23.92
C GLU A 167 30.02 -8.64 23.14
N THR A 168 29.87 -7.36 23.48
CA THR A 168 30.69 -6.28 22.88
C THR A 168 32.17 -6.45 23.21
N ALA A 169 32.52 -6.77 24.46
CA ALA A 169 33.91 -7.00 24.85
C ALA A 169 34.50 -8.26 24.22
N GLU A 170 33.71 -9.32 24.07
CA GLU A 170 34.07 -10.58 23.42
C GLU A 170 34.31 -10.36 21.92
N SER A 171 33.35 -9.77 21.22
CA SER A 171 33.44 -9.46 19.79
C SER A 171 34.59 -8.50 19.43
N CYS A 172 34.93 -7.57 20.33
CA CYS A 172 36.08 -6.68 20.18
C CYS A 172 37.43 -7.35 20.53
N GLY A 173 37.43 -8.58 21.03
CA GLY A 173 38.62 -9.30 21.49
C GLY A 173 39.31 -8.64 22.70
N LEU A 174 38.56 -7.87 23.50
CA LEU A 174 39.06 -7.22 24.73
C LEU A 174 39.23 -8.22 25.87
N ILE A 175 38.54 -9.36 25.79
CA ILE A 175 38.66 -10.47 26.73
C ILE A 175 38.93 -11.77 25.99
N ASN A 176 39.48 -12.76 26.71
CA ASN A 176 39.65 -14.11 26.18
C ASN A 176 38.41 -14.94 26.52
N GLU A 177 37.55 -15.20 25.54
CA GLU A 177 36.28 -15.95 25.68
C GLU A 177 36.42 -17.29 26.42
N GLY A 178 37.57 -17.98 26.26
CA GLY A 178 37.83 -19.27 26.90
C GLY A 178 38.32 -19.20 28.35
N ALA A 179 38.56 -18.01 28.90
CA ALA A 179 39.16 -17.84 30.22
C ALA A 179 38.09 -17.67 31.32
N GLY A 180 38.04 -18.59 32.28
CA GLY A 180 37.17 -18.42 33.46
C GLY A 180 37.65 -17.31 34.40
N TRP A 181 38.94 -17.26 34.68
CA TRP A 181 39.59 -16.14 35.38
C TRP A 181 40.49 -15.41 34.37
N PRO A 182 40.43 -14.06 34.26
CA PRO A 182 39.71 -13.12 35.13
C PRO A 182 38.28 -12.75 34.70
N ASN A 183 37.71 -13.31 33.62
CA ASN A 183 36.42 -12.85 33.08
C ASN A 183 35.26 -12.92 34.07
N ASN A 184 35.20 -13.96 34.92
CA ASN A 184 34.17 -14.09 35.97
C ASN A 184 34.35 -13.09 37.14
N CYS A 185 35.41 -12.29 37.13
CA CYS A 185 35.67 -11.26 38.14
C CYS A 185 35.43 -9.83 37.60
N ILE A 186 35.02 -9.68 36.34
CA ILE A 186 34.71 -8.39 35.74
C ILE A 186 33.39 -7.88 36.31
N ASP A 187 33.36 -6.62 36.73
CA ASP A 187 32.13 -5.92 37.10
C ASP A 187 31.39 -5.48 35.84
N TRP A 188 30.61 -6.41 35.28
CA TRP A 188 29.84 -6.16 34.06
C TRP A 188 28.70 -5.16 34.26
N GLU A 189 28.22 -4.93 35.48
CA GLU A 189 27.22 -3.89 35.73
C GLU A 189 27.83 -2.49 35.61
N GLN A 190 29.06 -2.31 36.11
CA GLN A 190 29.80 -1.07 35.89
C GLN A 190 30.16 -0.90 34.42
N ALA A 191 30.70 -1.94 33.77
CA ALA A 191 31.08 -1.89 32.36
C ALA A 191 29.88 -1.52 31.46
N ALA A 192 28.72 -2.14 31.70
CA ALA A 192 27.49 -1.81 30.98
C ALA A 192 27.07 -0.36 31.18
N ARG A 193 27.06 0.13 32.43
CA ARG A 193 26.72 1.53 32.73
C ARG A 193 27.62 2.54 32.00
N GLU A 194 28.92 2.24 31.92
CA GLU A 194 29.88 3.08 31.20
C GLU A 194 29.71 2.99 29.68
N LEU A 195 29.44 1.78 29.16
CA LEU A 195 29.20 1.56 27.73
C LEU A 195 27.94 2.27 27.24
N MET A 196 26.84 2.20 28.01
CA MET A 196 25.53 2.78 27.65
C MET A 196 25.51 4.31 27.59
N TYR A 197 26.62 5.02 27.82
CA TYR A 197 26.72 6.43 27.44
C TYR A 197 26.74 6.63 25.92
N ASP A 198 27.28 5.65 25.18
CA ASP A 198 27.43 5.70 23.73
C ASP A 198 26.31 4.94 22.99
N TYR A 199 25.41 4.29 23.72
CA TYR A 199 24.34 3.46 23.19
C TYR A 199 23.00 3.77 23.86
N THR A 200 21.91 3.45 23.17
CA THR A 200 20.55 3.51 23.67
C THR A 200 19.90 2.15 23.49
N GLU A 201 19.18 1.69 24.51
CA GLU A 201 18.36 0.47 24.46
C GLU A 201 16.89 0.86 24.34
N GLN A 202 16.16 0.15 23.49
CA GLN A 202 14.71 0.24 23.42
C GLN A 202 14.13 -1.14 23.07
N SER A 203 13.27 -1.66 23.95
CA SER A 203 12.56 -2.94 23.77
C SER A 203 13.47 -4.15 23.47
N GLY A 204 14.68 -4.18 24.03
CA GLY A 204 15.69 -5.22 23.84
C GLY A 204 16.62 -5.00 22.65
N PHE A 205 16.40 -3.96 21.85
CA PHE A 205 17.25 -3.59 20.71
C PHE A 205 18.22 -2.47 21.09
N TYR A 206 19.47 -2.61 20.67
CA TYR A 206 20.55 -1.70 21.01
C TYR A 206 20.99 -0.89 19.80
N PHE A 207 21.10 0.42 19.98
CA PHE A 207 21.46 1.38 18.94
C PHE A 207 22.63 2.23 19.42
N ARG A 208 23.60 2.46 18.56
CA ARG A 208 24.69 3.41 18.82
C ARG A 208 24.17 4.84 18.66
N ASN A 209 24.55 5.72 19.57
CA ASN A 209 24.31 7.15 19.44
C ASN A 209 25.29 7.72 18.39
N LEU A 210 24.76 8.23 17.26
CA LEU A 210 25.54 8.81 16.16
C LEU A 210 25.76 10.32 16.32
#